data_AF-A0A3G8ZIM5-F1
#
_entry.id   AF-A0A3G8ZIM5-F1
#
_cell.length_a   1.000
_cell.length_b   1.000
_cell.length_c   1.000
_cell.angle_alpha   90.00
_cell.angle_beta   90.00
_cell.angle_gamma   90.00
#
_symmetry.space_group_name_H-M   'P 1'
#
loop_
_entity.id
_entity.type
_entity.pdbx_description
1 polymer ?
#
loop_
_entity_poly.entity_id
_entity_poly.type
_entity_poly.pdbx_seq_one_letter_code
_entity_poly.pdbx_strand_id
1 'polypeptide(L)'
;MTQNVSDDAQTVRLGPSVASRCRRRVHLDGDPAADRSAKTLPDSTFQLRMSDLARHREEVLSRFQEQLPPRDSADCGEEPQWTPQSLERPALLRGITLRSQHRYGVIDVLLWNGDGYLPVIIRGHRTLDVGAGASVSTLRDPLGIEISSNRKLRPQPRDVMVLAHFARLLAELGLGSTRAMGGVIGRGGRPGIPRPFPGTGWMAWVPPP
;
A
#
# COMPACT_ATOMS: atom_id res chain seq x y z
N MET A 1 -33.56 -20.41 -14.26
CA MET A 1 -33.79 -19.52 -13.11
C MET A 1 -32.45 -19.26 -12.44
N THR A 2 -31.63 -18.42 -13.06
CA THR A 2 -30.35 -17.95 -12.54
C THR A 2 -30.63 -16.67 -11.78
N GLN A 3 -30.58 -16.73 -10.46
CA GLN A 3 -30.75 -15.56 -9.60
C GLN A 3 -29.57 -14.63 -9.84
N ASN A 4 -29.86 -13.47 -10.43
CA ASN A 4 -28.99 -12.30 -10.42
C ASN A 4 -28.63 -11.98 -8.97
N VAL A 5 -27.35 -12.11 -8.63
CA VAL A 5 -26.78 -11.51 -7.42
C VAL A 5 -27.05 -10.01 -7.55
N SER A 6 -28.04 -9.56 -6.78
CA SER A 6 -28.49 -8.18 -6.78
C SER A 6 -27.31 -7.32 -6.33
N ASP A 7 -26.90 -6.41 -7.21
CA ASP A 7 -25.90 -5.39 -6.92
C ASP A 7 -26.45 -4.55 -5.76
N ASP A 8 -25.77 -4.66 -4.62
CA ASP A 8 -26.16 -4.14 -3.32
C ASP A 8 -26.33 -2.61 -3.39
N ALA A 9 -27.57 -2.14 -3.26
CA ALA A 9 -27.92 -0.74 -3.45
C ALA A 9 -27.09 0.20 -2.55
N GLN A 10 -26.16 0.93 -3.18
CA GLN A 10 -25.57 2.21 -2.74
C GLN A 10 -24.73 2.25 -1.44
N THR A 11 -24.00 1.21 -1.07
CA THR A 11 -23.03 1.34 0.02
C THR A 11 -21.78 2.11 -0.45
N VAL A 12 -21.65 3.40 -0.07
CA VAL A 12 -20.47 4.23 -0.37
C VAL A 12 -19.26 3.69 0.39
N ARG A 13 -18.26 3.18 -0.34
CA ARG A 13 -16.98 2.75 0.23
C ARG A 13 -15.94 3.84 0.07
N LEU A 14 -15.17 4.08 1.12
CA LEU A 14 -14.09 5.06 1.09
C LEU A 14 -12.76 4.40 0.72
N GLY A 15 -12.03 5.05 -0.17
CA GLY A 15 -10.68 4.64 -0.56
C GLY A 15 -9.61 5.30 0.31
N PRO A 16 -8.35 4.83 0.24
CA PRO A 16 -7.24 5.36 1.05
C PRO A 16 -6.95 6.84 0.79
N SER A 17 -7.21 7.33 -0.42
CA SER A 17 -6.99 8.73 -0.79
C SER A 17 -7.85 9.71 0.02
N VAL A 18 -9.02 9.25 0.48
CA VAL A 18 -10.00 10.01 1.29
C VAL A 18 -9.42 10.39 2.65
N ALA A 19 -8.59 9.53 3.25
CA ALA A 19 -8.05 9.71 4.59
C ALA A 19 -7.19 10.98 4.74
N SER A 20 -6.75 11.57 3.64
CA SER A 20 -5.93 12.80 3.62
C SER A 20 -6.64 14.03 3.04
N ARG A 21 -7.97 13.99 2.88
CA ARG A 21 -8.77 15.05 2.23
C ARG A 21 -9.71 15.72 3.23
N CYS A 22 -10.08 16.97 2.94
CA CYS A 22 -11.06 17.70 3.76
C CYS A 22 -12.48 17.16 3.53
N ARG A 23 -13.33 17.22 4.57
CA ARG A 23 -14.71 16.70 4.57
C ARG A 23 -15.52 17.15 3.33
N ARG A 24 -15.41 18.42 2.94
CA ARG A 24 -16.11 18.96 1.76
C ARG A 24 -15.68 18.25 0.47
N ARG A 25 -14.37 18.01 0.28
CA ARG A 25 -13.87 17.30 -0.89
C ARG A 25 -14.36 15.86 -0.91
N VAL A 26 -14.32 15.18 0.23
CA VAL A 26 -14.85 13.81 0.36
C VAL A 26 -16.31 13.74 -0.04
N HIS A 27 -17.14 14.69 0.42
CA HIS A 27 -18.55 14.75 0.08
C HIS A 27 -18.76 14.96 -1.44
N LEU A 28 -18.07 15.92 -2.04
CA LEU A 28 -18.18 16.20 -3.48
C LEU A 28 -17.69 15.02 -4.35
N ASP A 29 -16.61 14.34 -3.94
CA ASP A 29 -16.08 13.21 -4.70
C ASP A 29 -16.98 11.96 -4.58
N GLY A 30 -17.70 11.83 -3.46
CA GLY A 30 -18.61 10.71 -3.16
C GLY A 30 -20.07 10.94 -3.57
N ASP A 31 -20.43 12.12 -4.06
CA ASP A 31 -21.78 12.44 -4.51
C ASP A 31 -22.16 11.56 -5.73
N PRO A 32 -23.22 10.73 -5.62
CA PRO A 32 -23.67 9.89 -6.72
C PRO A 32 -24.32 10.70 -7.87
N ALA A 33 -24.83 11.90 -7.60
CA ALA A 33 -25.45 12.78 -8.58
C ALA A 33 -24.46 13.72 -9.27
N ALA A 34 -23.19 13.72 -8.85
CA ALA A 34 -22.18 14.60 -9.44
C ALA A 34 -21.92 14.26 -10.92
N ASP A 35 -22.02 15.26 -11.79
CA ASP A 35 -21.59 15.13 -13.18
C ASP A 35 -20.07 15.01 -13.26
N ARG A 36 -19.59 13.81 -13.58
CA ARG A 36 -18.16 13.51 -13.71
C ARG A 36 -17.64 13.71 -15.13
N SER A 37 -18.52 13.93 -16.11
CA SER A 37 -18.14 14.12 -17.51
C SER A 37 -17.41 15.44 -17.74
N ALA A 38 -17.69 16.45 -16.91
CA ALA A 38 -17.03 17.75 -16.93
C ALA A 38 -15.61 17.77 -16.31
N LYS A 39 -15.06 16.63 -15.88
CA LYS A 39 -13.70 16.58 -15.33
C LYS A 39 -12.68 16.80 -16.44
N THR A 40 -11.88 17.86 -16.29
CA THR A 40 -10.75 18.15 -17.18
C THR A 40 -9.81 16.95 -17.25
N LEU A 41 -9.39 16.61 -18.47
CA LEU A 41 -8.38 15.57 -18.67
C LEU A 41 -7.09 15.92 -17.92
N PRO A 42 -6.36 14.92 -17.40
CA PRO A 42 -5.10 15.18 -16.73
C PRO A 42 -4.09 15.79 -17.70
N ASP A 43 -3.36 16.79 -17.23
CA ASP A 43 -2.28 17.39 -18.00
C ASP A 43 -1.14 16.38 -18.27
N SER A 44 -0.28 16.70 -19.24
CA SER A 44 0.85 15.84 -19.62
C SER A 44 1.84 15.60 -18.47
N THR A 45 1.99 16.57 -17.57
CA THR A 45 2.89 16.45 -16.41
C THR A 45 2.35 15.43 -15.40
N PHE A 46 1.05 15.42 -15.17
CA PHE A 46 0.36 14.43 -14.34
C PHE A 46 0.50 13.05 -14.94
N GLN A 47 0.29 12.91 -16.25
CA GLN A 47 0.45 11.64 -16.96
C GLN A 47 1.89 11.10 -16.81
N LEU A 48 2.91 11.95 -17.00
CA LEU A 48 4.31 11.58 -16.80
C LEU A 48 4.58 11.10 -15.37
N ARG A 49 4.08 11.81 -14.36
CA ARG A 49 4.22 11.40 -12.94
C ARG A 49 3.57 10.05 -12.67
N MET A 50 2.43 9.77 -13.30
CA MET A 50 1.75 8.50 -13.13
C MET A 50 2.52 7.35 -13.78
N SER A 51 3.01 7.53 -15.01
CA SER A 51 3.85 6.55 -15.71
C SER A 51 5.14 6.28 -14.94
N ASP A 52 5.77 7.32 -14.39
CA ASP A 52 6.95 7.18 -13.55
C ASP A 52 6.67 6.40 -12.26
N LEU A 53 5.54 6.65 -11.59
CA LEU A 53 5.15 5.87 -10.43
C LEU A 53 4.88 4.40 -10.79
N ALA A 54 4.20 4.14 -11.91
CA ALA A 54 3.94 2.79 -12.39
C ALA A 54 5.25 2.01 -12.63
N ARG A 55 6.21 2.63 -13.33
CA ARG A 55 7.55 2.04 -13.55
C ARG A 55 8.27 1.76 -12.23
N HIS A 56 8.24 2.71 -11.29
CA HIS A 56 8.88 2.52 -9.99
C HIS A 56 8.25 1.37 -9.18
N ARG A 57 6.92 1.26 -9.21
CA ARG A 57 6.18 0.18 -8.58
C ARG A 57 6.59 -1.17 -9.15
N GLU A 58 6.61 -1.30 -10.47
CA GLU A 58 7.03 -2.52 -11.15
C GLU A 58 8.46 -2.92 -10.75
N GLU A 59 9.41 -1.99 -10.83
CA GLU A 59 10.81 -2.24 -10.42
C GLU A 59 10.94 -2.74 -8.97
N VAL A 60 10.16 -2.17 -8.04
CA VAL A 60 10.17 -2.60 -6.62
C VAL A 60 9.57 -4.01 -6.48
N LEU A 61 8.46 -4.28 -7.15
CA LEU A 61 7.80 -5.59 -7.09
C LEU A 61 8.65 -6.70 -7.72
N SER A 62 9.34 -6.43 -8.83
CA SER A 62 10.31 -7.36 -9.43
C SER A 62 11.45 -7.67 -8.46
N ARG A 63 12.00 -6.66 -7.77
CA ARG A 63 13.07 -6.88 -6.79
C ARG A 63 12.62 -7.66 -5.55
N PHE A 64 11.39 -7.48 -5.11
CA PHE A 64 10.83 -8.33 -4.05
C PHE A 64 10.82 -9.79 -4.48
N GLN A 65 10.38 -10.07 -5.72
CA GLN A 65 10.35 -11.43 -6.25
C GLN A 65 11.75 -12.05 -6.38
N GLU A 66 12.76 -11.25 -6.76
CA GLU A 66 14.14 -11.73 -6.88
C GLU A 66 14.83 -11.99 -5.53
N GLN A 67 14.48 -11.20 -4.50
CA GLN A 67 15.24 -11.18 -3.23
C GLN A 67 14.60 -11.97 -2.10
N LEU A 68 13.29 -12.22 -2.15
CA LEU A 68 12.65 -13.11 -1.19
C LEU A 68 13.07 -14.55 -1.49
N PRO A 69 13.57 -15.30 -0.49
CA PRO A 69 13.79 -16.73 -0.69
C PRO A 69 12.45 -17.36 -1.12
N PRO A 70 12.44 -18.30 -2.07
CA PRO A 70 11.24 -19.08 -2.38
C PRO A 70 10.87 -19.85 -1.11
N ARG A 71 9.96 -19.29 -0.31
CA ARG A 71 9.23 -20.02 0.71
C ARG A 71 7.87 -20.26 0.13
N ASP A 72 7.66 -21.51 -0.27
CA ASP A 72 6.38 -22.02 -0.75
C ASP A 72 5.77 -21.11 -1.83
N SER A 73 6.59 -20.72 -2.81
CA SER A 73 6.05 -20.26 -4.08
C SER A 73 5.29 -21.45 -4.65
N ALA A 74 3.98 -21.47 -4.45
CA ALA A 74 3.09 -22.25 -5.28
C ALA A 74 3.44 -21.89 -6.72
N ASP A 75 4.12 -22.83 -7.38
CA ASP A 75 4.43 -22.78 -8.78
C ASP A 75 3.07 -22.88 -9.49
N CYS A 76 2.60 -21.78 -10.08
CA CYS A 76 1.28 -21.73 -10.71
C CYS A 76 1.40 -21.11 -12.09
N GLY A 77 1.47 -21.99 -13.10
CA GLY A 77 0.68 -21.71 -14.30
C GLY A 77 -0.75 -21.39 -13.86
N GLU A 78 -1.26 -20.25 -14.33
CA GLU A 78 -2.51 -19.61 -13.89
C GLU A 78 -2.62 -19.45 -12.35
N GLU A 79 -2.12 -18.31 -11.84
CA GLU A 79 -2.12 -17.92 -10.43
C GLU A 79 -3.49 -18.18 -9.74
N PRO A 80 -3.54 -18.99 -8.67
CA PRO A 80 -4.74 -19.11 -7.85
C PRO A 80 -5.05 -17.75 -7.23
N GLN A 81 -6.23 -17.22 -7.54
CA GLN A 81 -6.71 -15.93 -7.05
C GLN A 81 -6.89 -16.00 -5.52
N TRP A 82 -5.86 -15.66 -4.75
CA TRP A 82 -5.93 -15.61 -3.29
C TRP A 82 -7.12 -14.74 -2.87
N THR A 83 -7.92 -15.26 -1.93
CA THR A 83 -9.06 -14.54 -1.35
C THR A 83 -8.84 -14.31 0.14
N PRO A 84 -9.42 -13.24 0.72
CA PRO A 84 -9.36 -12.98 2.17
C PRO A 84 -9.84 -14.15 3.03
N GLN A 85 -10.76 -14.95 2.51
CA GLN A 85 -11.33 -16.13 3.19
C GLN A 85 -10.46 -17.38 3.09
N SER A 86 -9.40 -17.36 2.26
CA SER A 86 -8.47 -18.48 2.16
C SER A 86 -7.87 -18.79 3.55
N LEU A 87 -7.57 -20.06 3.82
CA LEU A 87 -6.83 -20.47 5.01
C LEU A 87 -5.33 -20.26 4.84
N GLU A 88 -4.85 -20.24 3.60
CA GLU A 88 -3.44 -20.02 3.29
C GLU A 88 -3.05 -18.57 3.60
N ARG A 89 -1.83 -18.45 4.15
CA ARG A 89 -1.22 -17.17 4.51
C ARG A 89 0.14 -17.01 3.84
N PRO A 90 0.16 -16.71 2.52
CA PRO A 90 1.40 -16.46 1.81
C PRO A 90 2.22 -15.37 2.51
N ALA A 91 3.54 -15.55 2.56
CA ALA A 91 4.45 -14.59 3.18
C ALA A 91 4.35 -13.18 2.56
N LEU A 92 4.04 -13.12 1.27
CA LEU A 92 3.93 -11.89 0.49
C LEU A 92 2.75 -11.99 -0.50
N LEU A 93 1.89 -10.97 -0.51
CA LEU A 93 0.88 -10.77 -1.56
C LEU A 93 1.12 -9.43 -2.26
N ARG A 94 0.79 -9.35 -3.55
CA ARG A 94 1.06 -8.16 -4.40
C ARG A 94 -0.23 -7.64 -5.03
N GLY A 95 -0.37 -6.32 -5.08
CA GLY A 95 -1.43 -5.65 -5.84
C GLY A 95 -2.86 -6.07 -5.46
N ILE A 96 -3.06 -6.55 -4.22
CA ILE A 96 -4.34 -7.11 -3.80
C ILE A 96 -5.36 -6.00 -3.63
N THR A 97 -6.53 -6.21 -4.22
CA THR A 97 -7.71 -5.37 -4.00
C THR A 97 -8.53 -5.94 -2.86
N LEU A 98 -8.66 -5.20 -1.77
CA LEU A 98 -9.46 -5.57 -0.61
C LEU A 98 -10.67 -4.64 -0.48
N ARG A 99 -11.77 -5.20 0.02
CA ARG A 99 -13.05 -4.51 0.24
C ARG A 99 -13.69 -5.01 1.52
N SER A 100 -14.09 -4.09 2.39
CA SER A 100 -15.01 -4.33 3.51
C SER A 100 -16.37 -3.69 3.22
N GLN A 101 -17.23 -3.61 4.24
CA GLN A 101 -18.50 -2.89 4.15
C GLN A 101 -18.30 -1.39 3.84
N HIS A 102 -17.32 -0.74 4.46
CA HIS A 102 -17.15 0.72 4.39
C HIS A 102 -15.85 1.18 3.71
N ARG A 103 -14.90 0.27 3.49
CA ARG A 103 -13.57 0.60 2.96
C ARG A 103 -13.24 -0.25 1.76
N TYR A 104 -12.44 0.31 0.87
CA TYR A 104 -11.77 -0.45 -0.17
C TYR A 104 -10.37 0.09 -0.40
N GLY A 105 -9.55 -0.68 -1.10
CA GLY A 105 -8.33 -0.17 -1.70
C GLY A 105 -7.46 -1.26 -2.30
N VAL A 106 -6.51 -0.81 -3.10
CA VAL A 106 -5.47 -1.66 -3.68
C VAL A 106 -4.21 -1.47 -2.85
N ILE A 107 -3.71 -2.56 -2.27
CA ILE A 107 -2.49 -2.56 -1.47
C ILE A 107 -1.34 -3.04 -2.33
N ASP A 108 -0.21 -2.36 -2.27
CA ASP A 108 0.91 -2.64 -3.17
C ASP A 108 1.57 -3.96 -2.79
N VAL A 109 1.86 -4.13 -1.51
CA VAL A 109 2.42 -5.33 -0.92
C VAL A 109 1.77 -5.58 0.46
N LEU A 110 1.41 -6.83 0.73
CA LEU A 110 1.06 -7.30 2.08
C LEU A 110 2.13 -8.29 2.54
N LEU A 111 2.57 -8.15 3.79
CA LEU A 111 3.57 -9.03 4.41
C LEU A 111 2.92 -9.78 5.56
N TRP A 112 2.94 -11.12 5.50
CA TRP A 112 2.53 -11.94 6.63
C TRP A 112 3.63 -11.95 7.69
N ASN A 113 3.31 -11.58 8.92
CA ASN A 113 4.30 -11.51 10.01
C ASN A 113 4.12 -12.59 11.09
N GLY A 114 3.25 -13.58 10.84
CA GLY A 114 2.94 -14.68 11.75
C GLY A 114 1.56 -14.57 12.41
N ASP A 115 1.07 -13.37 12.70
CA ASP A 115 -0.24 -13.15 13.34
C ASP A 115 -1.23 -12.37 12.46
N GLY A 116 -0.73 -11.66 11.45
CA GLY A 116 -1.55 -10.96 10.47
C GLY A 116 -0.73 -10.36 9.32
N TYR A 117 -1.39 -9.62 8.46
CA TYR A 117 -0.75 -8.88 7.39
C TYR A 117 -0.41 -7.45 7.79
N LEU A 118 0.79 -7.02 7.40
CA LEU A 118 1.26 -5.64 7.46
C LEU A 118 1.19 -5.01 6.07
N PRO A 119 0.55 -3.83 5.91
CA PRO A 119 0.48 -3.15 4.62
C PRO A 119 1.77 -2.41 4.29
N VAL A 120 2.22 -2.54 3.05
CA VAL A 120 3.32 -1.76 2.48
C VAL A 120 2.83 -1.03 1.24
N ILE A 121 3.14 0.27 1.16
CA ILE A 121 2.78 1.14 0.03
C ILE A 121 4.02 1.65 -0.70
N ILE A 122 3.92 1.80 -2.01
CA ILE A 122 4.96 2.29 -2.90
C ILE A 122 4.58 3.70 -3.37
N ARG A 123 5.52 4.63 -3.22
CA ARG A 123 5.31 6.06 -3.45
C ARG A 123 6.35 6.65 -4.40
N GLY A 124 5.89 7.59 -5.23
CA GLY A 124 6.74 8.27 -6.22
C GLY A 124 7.65 9.34 -5.62
N HIS A 125 7.40 9.73 -4.36
CA HIS A 125 8.17 10.75 -3.66
C HIS A 125 9.22 10.14 -2.74
N ARG A 126 10.15 10.99 -2.28
CA ARG A 126 11.17 10.61 -1.30
C ARG A 126 10.57 10.39 0.08
N THR A 127 10.99 9.31 0.74
CA THR A 127 10.52 8.94 2.10
C THR A 127 11.64 8.90 3.13
N LEU A 128 12.90 8.84 2.70
CA LEU A 128 14.07 8.88 3.57
C LEU A 128 15.00 10.01 3.13
N ASP A 129 15.53 10.75 4.09
CA ASP A 129 16.58 11.75 3.92
C ASP A 129 17.86 11.30 4.64
N VAL A 130 18.99 11.98 4.39
CA VAL A 130 20.23 11.76 5.15
C VAL A 130 20.00 12.19 6.61
N GLY A 131 20.42 11.37 7.57
CA GLY A 131 20.21 11.62 9.00
C GLY A 131 20.36 10.35 9.82
N ALA A 132 19.65 10.20 10.94
CA ALA A 132 19.60 8.96 11.70
C ALA A 132 18.20 8.76 12.30
N GLY A 133 17.91 7.55 12.78
CA GLY A 133 16.72 7.23 13.55
C GLY A 133 15.52 6.73 12.74
N ALA A 134 15.66 6.52 11.42
CA ALA A 134 14.61 5.85 10.66
C ALA A 134 14.61 4.34 10.93
N SER A 135 13.45 3.77 11.25
CA SER A 135 13.23 2.34 11.18
C SER A 135 13.21 1.91 9.72
N VAL A 136 14.13 1.05 9.31
CA VAL A 136 14.29 0.59 7.94
C VAL A 136 14.41 -0.92 7.89
N SER A 137 14.05 -1.51 6.77
CA SER A 137 14.36 -2.89 6.46
C SER A 137 14.85 -3.01 5.02
N THR A 138 15.37 -4.20 4.69
CA THR A 138 15.74 -4.54 3.31
C THR A 138 14.55 -5.21 2.59
N LEU A 139 14.61 -5.35 1.26
CA LEU A 139 13.61 -6.16 0.56
C LEU A 139 13.80 -7.67 0.78
N ARG A 140 15.04 -8.09 1.07
CA ARG A 140 15.39 -9.49 1.35
C ARG A 140 14.86 -9.97 2.70
N ASP A 141 14.90 -9.08 3.68
CA ASP A 141 14.31 -9.28 5.00
C ASP A 141 13.44 -8.07 5.33
N PRO A 142 12.18 -8.06 4.86
CA PRO A 142 11.30 -6.92 5.08
C PRO A 142 10.83 -6.82 6.54
N LEU A 143 10.78 -7.93 7.30
CA LEU A 143 10.36 -7.92 8.69
C LEU A 143 11.51 -7.67 9.69
N GLY A 144 12.76 -7.80 9.23
CA GLY A 144 13.98 -7.39 9.95
C GLY A 144 14.13 -5.88 10.01
N ILE A 145 13.41 -5.26 10.95
CA ILE A 145 13.40 -3.82 11.14
C ILE A 145 14.58 -3.40 12.02
N GLU A 146 15.38 -2.47 11.50
CA GLU A 146 16.55 -1.91 12.18
C GLU A 146 16.48 -0.38 12.23
N ILE A 147 17.10 0.22 13.24
CA ILE A 147 17.25 1.67 13.32
C ILE A 147 18.48 2.10 12.53
N SER A 148 18.27 2.87 11.48
CA SER A 148 19.35 3.37 10.64
C SER A 148 20.17 4.47 11.33
N SER A 149 21.49 4.33 11.27
CA SER A 149 22.45 5.37 11.69
C SER A 149 22.68 6.47 10.64
N ASN A 150 22.22 6.28 9.41
CA ASN A 150 22.49 7.18 8.28
C ASN A 150 21.24 7.61 7.48
N ARG A 151 20.04 7.22 7.92
CA ARG A 151 18.74 7.65 7.38
C ARG A 151 17.82 8.21 8.45
N LYS A 152 17.13 9.29 8.08
CA LYS A 152 16.00 9.85 8.83
C LYS A 152 14.73 9.74 7.98
N LEU A 153 13.60 9.46 8.61
CA LEU A 153 12.30 9.44 7.95
C LEU A 153 11.91 10.86 7.51
N ARG A 154 11.55 11.02 6.24
CA ARG A 154 10.96 12.26 5.74
C ARG A 154 9.47 12.27 6.13
N PRO A 155 8.99 13.30 6.85
CA PRO A 155 7.58 13.36 7.23
C PRO A 155 6.67 13.35 6.00
N GLN A 156 5.78 12.35 5.94
CA GLN A 156 4.75 12.23 4.91
C GLN A 156 3.40 11.89 5.58
N PRO A 157 2.69 12.88 6.18
CA PRO A 157 1.45 12.63 6.91
C PRO A 157 0.38 11.90 6.09
N ARG A 158 0.34 12.14 4.77
CA ARG A 158 -0.58 11.46 3.87
C ARG A 158 -0.32 9.96 3.80
N ASP A 159 0.93 9.54 3.84
CA ASP A 159 1.29 8.12 3.79
C ASP A 159 0.87 7.41 5.08
N VAL A 160 1.04 8.07 6.24
CA VAL A 160 0.56 7.55 7.53
C VAL A 160 -0.96 7.33 7.51
N MET A 161 -1.72 8.30 6.99
CA MET A 161 -3.18 8.17 6.88
C MET A 161 -3.61 7.04 5.93
N VAL A 162 -2.86 6.81 4.84
CA VAL A 162 -3.13 5.69 3.94
C VAL A 162 -2.81 4.36 4.60
N LEU A 163 -1.70 4.25 5.33
CA LEU A 163 -1.37 3.04 6.08
C LEU A 163 -2.42 2.74 7.17
N ALA A 164 -2.86 3.76 7.91
CA ALA A 164 -3.92 3.62 8.89
C ALA A 164 -5.24 3.15 8.26
N HIS A 165 -5.59 3.65 7.07
CA HIS A 165 -6.74 3.16 6.31
C HIS A 165 -6.62 1.68 5.98
N PHE A 166 -5.46 1.23 5.49
CA PHE A 166 -5.22 -0.17 5.16
C PHE A 166 -5.18 -1.07 6.38
N ALA A 167 -4.59 -0.63 7.48
CA ALA A 167 -4.62 -1.35 8.74
C ALA A 167 -6.05 -1.58 9.23
N ARG A 168 -6.90 -0.54 9.13
CA ARG A 168 -8.31 -0.67 9.50
C ARG A 168 -9.07 -1.60 8.56
N LEU A 169 -8.83 -1.52 7.25
CA LEU A 169 -9.40 -2.43 6.26
C LEU A 169 -9.01 -3.89 6.55
N LEU A 170 -7.75 -4.15 6.87
CA LEU A 170 -7.27 -5.49 7.23
C LEU A 170 -7.89 -5.97 8.54
N ALA A 171 -8.00 -5.12 9.55
CA ALA A 171 -8.65 -5.47 10.82
C ALA A 171 -10.13 -5.81 10.64
N GLU A 172 -10.88 -5.05 9.83
CA GLU A 172 -12.28 -5.33 9.50
C GLU A 172 -12.46 -6.68 8.79
N LEU A 173 -11.42 -7.16 8.08
CA LEU A 173 -11.41 -8.45 7.40
C LEU A 173 -10.85 -9.60 8.26
N GLY A 174 -10.43 -9.34 9.51
CA GLY A 174 -9.77 -10.34 10.36
C GLY A 174 -8.38 -10.74 9.87
N LEU A 175 -7.73 -9.88 9.05
CA LEU A 175 -6.43 -10.12 8.42
C LEU A 175 -5.32 -9.22 8.98
N GLY A 176 -5.64 -8.23 9.80
CA GLY A 176 -4.67 -7.28 10.35
C GLY A 176 -3.81 -7.89 11.44
N SER A 177 -2.51 -7.60 11.42
CA SER A 177 -1.62 -7.95 12.54
C SER A 177 -1.97 -7.14 13.79
N THR A 178 -1.66 -7.69 14.97
CA THR A 178 -1.70 -6.94 16.24
C THR A 178 -0.67 -5.80 16.27
N ARG A 179 0.39 -5.89 15.45
CA ARG A 179 1.35 -4.79 15.27
C ARG A 179 0.75 -3.71 14.37
N ALA A 180 0.50 -2.56 14.98
CA ALA A 180 0.08 -1.34 14.33
C ALA A 180 1.23 -0.68 13.52
N MET A 181 1.64 -1.33 12.44
CA MET A 181 2.78 -0.91 11.65
C MET A 181 2.53 -1.07 10.16
N GLY A 182 3.16 -0.20 9.36
CA GLY A 182 3.14 -0.30 7.90
C GLY A 182 4.43 0.20 7.28
N GLY A 183 4.73 -0.29 6.08
CA GLY A 183 5.92 0.08 5.34
C GLY A 183 5.63 1.10 4.25
N VAL A 184 6.59 1.98 3.98
CA VAL A 184 6.57 2.87 2.81
C VAL A 184 7.87 2.75 2.05
N ILE A 185 7.75 2.39 0.79
CA ILE A 185 8.84 2.40 -0.16
C ILE A 185 8.68 3.64 -1.02
N GLY A 186 9.51 4.64 -0.77
CA GLY A 186 9.57 5.84 -1.60
C GLY A 186 10.69 5.74 -2.62
N ARG A 187 10.90 6.84 -3.35
CA ARG A 187 12.10 7.01 -4.16
C ARG A 187 13.29 7.42 -3.29
N GLY A 188 14.45 6.79 -3.51
CA GLY A 188 15.66 7.07 -2.72
C GLY A 188 16.96 6.81 -3.48
N GLY A 189 17.82 7.83 -3.51
CA GLY A 189 19.15 7.93 -4.11
C GLY A 189 19.67 9.38 -3.94
N ARG A 190 20.99 9.60 -3.84
CA ARG A 190 21.56 10.97 -3.79
C ARG A 190 21.18 11.76 -5.07
N PRO A 191 20.97 13.08 -5.02
CA PRO A 191 20.97 13.90 -6.24
C PRO A 191 22.28 13.66 -7.01
N GLY A 192 22.20 13.37 -8.31
CA GLY A 192 23.39 13.15 -9.16
C GLY A 192 23.96 11.73 -9.18
N ILE A 193 23.34 10.73 -8.53
CA ILE A 193 23.75 9.31 -8.66
C ILE A 193 22.55 8.48 -9.15
N PRO A 194 22.63 7.81 -10.32
CA PRO A 194 21.56 6.96 -10.80
C PRO A 194 21.56 5.60 -10.08
N ARG A 195 20.79 5.52 -8.97
CA ARG A 195 20.37 4.30 -8.21
C ARG A 195 21.56 3.47 -7.62
N PRO A 196 21.37 2.58 -6.61
CA PRO A 196 20.14 2.01 -6.04
C PRO A 196 19.91 2.40 -4.56
N PHE A 197 18.64 2.47 -4.14
CA PHE A 197 18.26 2.05 -2.80
C PHE A 197 16.83 1.49 -2.84
N PRO A 198 16.65 0.19 -2.59
CA PRO A 198 15.36 -0.40 -2.27
C PRO A 198 15.33 -0.67 -0.75
N GLY A 199 15.32 0.39 0.05
CA GLY A 199 15.07 0.26 1.48
C GLY A 199 13.61 0.57 1.78
N THR A 200 12.94 -0.27 2.56
CA THR A 200 11.60 0.03 3.08
C THR A 200 11.77 0.92 4.29
N GLY A 201 11.19 2.12 4.27
CA GLY A 201 11.05 2.93 5.49
C GLY A 201 9.83 2.44 6.24
N TRP A 202 9.99 1.97 7.47
CA TRP A 202 8.88 1.55 8.31
C TRP A 202 8.31 2.72 9.08
N MET A 203 6.99 2.85 9.04
CA MET A 203 6.25 3.77 9.88
C MET A 203 5.43 2.95 10.88
N ALA A 204 5.87 2.96 12.13
CA ALA A 204 5.05 2.51 13.25
C ALA A 204 4.03 3.61 13.57
N TRP A 205 2.76 3.24 13.78
CA TRP A 205 1.79 4.13 14.42
C TRP A 205 1.36 3.49 15.74
N VAL A 206 1.24 4.28 16.80
CA VAL A 206 0.60 3.80 18.01
C VAL A 206 -0.92 3.90 17.75
N PRO A 207 -1.68 2.79 17.77
CA PRO A 207 -3.13 2.88 17.70
C PRO A 207 -3.59 3.55 19.00
N PRO A 208 -4.57 4.47 18.96
CA PRO A 208 -5.14 4.98 20.20
C PRO A 208 -5.76 3.81 21.00
N PRO A 209 -5.73 3.88 22.34
CA PRO A 209 -6.27 2.84 23.23
C PRO A 209 -7.76 2.58 23.02
#